data_AF-A0A3M1TMW0-F1
#
_entry.id   AF-A0A3M1TMW0-F1
#
_cell.length_a   1.000
_cell.length_b   1.000
_cell.length_c   1.000
_cell.angle_alpha   90.00
_cell.angle_beta   90.00
_cell.angle_gamma   90.00
#
_symmetry.space_group_name_H-M   'P 1'
#
loop_
_entity.id
_entity.type
_entity.pdbx_description
1 polymer ?
#
loop_
_entity_poly.entity_id
_entity_poly.type
_entity_poly.pdbx_seq_one_letter_code
_entity_poly.pdbx_strand_id
1 'polypeptide(L)'
;MPCGELLLRSLPTLRSRVDPRRRTDPAHPPACAECRGATGRKAVKRVAVLGGDGIGPEVVDAAVSVLEGLGVPLRCEGPYPIGFAAYRKRGTPLPEETLAAVRDADAALFGAVTTPPDEPGYRSPVLALRQGLGLFANVRPCASAPHPSSRPGIDLVIVRENTEGLYAGRERVEDEGRRAVSERVITRAASERIVRFACEFARRRGARRLCLVHKANVLRVSDGLFRRAGLEVAASYPQLEVEELLVDACAMRLLRDPERFEVIVTTNLFGDILSDEACMLVGGLGLACSANIGECAALFEPVHGSAPDIAGEGIANPLAAIGSAALLLEHLGEDAAAERVRAAVRDVLAAGRTTPDLGGALGTVEVTQAVLAAL
;
A
#
# COMPACT_ATOMS: atom_id res chain seq x y z
N MET A 1 1.69 21.76 -26.64
CA MET A 1 0.96 20.49 -26.44
C MET A 1 0.92 20.25 -24.94
N PRO A 2 -0.23 20.08 -24.28
CA PRO A 2 -0.21 19.95 -22.83
C PRO A 2 0.19 18.52 -22.46
N CYS A 3 1.37 18.39 -21.84
CA CYS A 3 1.75 17.24 -21.03
C CYS A 3 0.86 17.22 -19.77
N GLY A 4 0.07 16.16 -19.54
CA GLY A 4 -0.69 16.08 -18.28
C GLY A 4 -1.77 15.00 -18.12
N GLU A 5 -1.84 13.94 -18.93
CA GLU A 5 -2.98 12.98 -18.87
C GLU A 5 -2.61 11.51 -18.58
N LEU A 6 -1.39 11.22 -18.11
CA LEU A 6 -0.98 9.87 -17.70
C LEU A 6 -0.89 9.79 -16.17
N LEU A 7 -2.04 9.76 -15.50
CA LEU A 7 -2.11 9.57 -14.05
C LEU A 7 -2.70 8.18 -13.74
N LEU A 8 -1.88 7.35 -13.08
CA LEU A 8 -2.26 6.20 -12.25
C LEU A 8 -3.39 5.32 -12.81
N ARG A 9 -3.07 4.48 -13.81
CA ARG A 9 -3.99 3.46 -14.33
C ARG A 9 -3.74 2.06 -13.73
N SER A 10 -4.81 1.52 -13.15
CA SER A 10 -5.14 0.13 -12.79
C SER A 10 -4.25 -0.57 -11.76
N LEU A 11 -4.65 -0.50 -10.48
CA LEU A 11 -4.36 -1.57 -9.52
C LEU A 11 -4.90 -2.91 -10.04
N PRO A 12 -4.22 -4.05 -9.81
CA PRO A 12 -4.68 -5.32 -10.33
C PRO A 12 -5.89 -5.80 -9.54
N THR A 13 -7.08 -5.83 -10.15
CA THR A 13 -8.16 -6.68 -9.68
C THR A 13 -7.76 -8.13 -9.94
N LEU A 14 -7.58 -8.92 -8.88
CA LEU A 14 -7.20 -10.35 -8.92
C LEU A 14 -8.39 -11.28 -9.19
N ARG A 15 -9.57 -10.74 -9.57
CA ARG A 15 -10.69 -11.56 -10.05
C ARG A 15 -10.40 -12.07 -11.48
N SER A 16 -9.48 -13.03 -11.59
CA SER A 16 -9.43 -13.90 -12.75
C SER A 16 -10.75 -14.66 -12.81
N ARG A 17 -11.51 -14.48 -13.91
CA ARG A 17 -12.62 -15.36 -14.23
C ARG A 17 -12.01 -16.74 -14.47
N VAL A 18 -12.17 -17.64 -13.52
CA VAL A 18 -11.98 -19.07 -13.75
C VAL A 18 -12.94 -19.45 -14.87
N ASP A 19 -12.41 -19.77 -16.04
CA ASP A 19 -13.19 -20.41 -17.11
C ASP A 19 -13.69 -21.77 -16.58
N PRO A 20 -15.01 -21.99 -16.44
CA PRO A 20 -15.54 -23.22 -15.86
C PRO A 20 -15.27 -24.48 -16.70
N ARG A 21 -14.67 -24.37 -17.89
CA ARG A 21 -14.61 -25.46 -18.87
C ARG A 21 -13.28 -26.19 -19.01
N ARG A 22 -12.30 -25.95 -18.12
CA ARG A 22 -11.04 -26.72 -18.12
C ARG A 22 -10.61 -27.15 -16.73
N ARG A 23 -11.28 -28.17 -16.17
CA ARG A 23 -10.69 -29.04 -15.14
C ARG A 23 -11.21 -30.48 -15.27
N THR A 24 -10.34 -31.37 -15.72
CA THR A 24 -10.36 -32.79 -15.38
C THR A 24 -9.00 -33.12 -14.78
N ASP A 25 -8.86 -32.90 -13.46
CA ASP A 25 -7.78 -33.50 -12.67
C ASP A 25 -8.24 -33.60 -11.19
N PRO A 26 -8.33 -34.79 -10.59
CA PRO A 26 -8.93 -34.98 -9.27
C PRO A 26 -7.85 -35.01 -8.18
N ALA A 27 -7.48 -33.85 -7.62
CA ALA A 27 -6.61 -33.78 -6.44
C ALA A 27 -6.78 -32.52 -5.56
N HIS A 28 -7.98 -31.94 -5.43
CA HIS A 28 -8.24 -30.84 -4.48
C HIS A 28 -9.59 -31.01 -3.75
N PRO A 29 -9.67 -30.69 -2.44
CA PRO A 29 -10.91 -30.75 -1.66
C PRO A 29 -11.91 -29.67 -2.10
N PRO A 30 -13.22 -29.83 -1.82
CA PRO A 30 -14.27 -29.07 -2.51
C PRO A 30 -14.27 -27.59 -2.10
N ALA A 31 -14.37 -26.73 -3.12
CA ALA A 31 -14.59 -25.31 -2.97
C ALA A 31 -15.94 -25.05 -2.30
N CYS A 32 -15.96 -24.10 -1.36
CA CYS A 32 -17.15 -23.60 -0.68
C CYS A 32 -18.20 -23.17 -1.72
N ALA A 33 -19.32 -23.87 -1.74
CA ALA A 33 -20.45 -23.58 -2.60
C ALA A 33 -21.31 -22.50 -1.93
N GLU A 34 -21.29 -21.27 -2.47
CA GLU A 34 -22.44 -20.36 -2.50
C GLU A 34 -22.13 -19.11 -3.34
N CYS A 35 -22.06 -19.29 -4.66
CA CYS A 35 -22.13 -18.17 -5.60
C CYS A 35 -23.62 -17.85 -5.85
N ARG A 36 -24.23 -17.01 -5.01
CA ARG A 36 -25.61 -16.53 -5.23
C ARG A 36 -25.65 -15.49 -6.34
N GLY A 37 -26.51 -15.76 -7.32
CA GLY A 37 -26.72 -14.96 -8.53
C GLY A 37 -27.30 -13.57 -8.26
N ALA A 38 -26.96 -12.64 -9.15
CA ALA A 38 -27.32 -11.24 -9.12
C ALA A 38 -28.72 -10.96 -9.68
N THR A 39 -29.44 -10.06 -9.00
CA THR A 39 -30.55 -9.28 -9.56
C THR A 39 -30.26 -7.78 -9.37
N GLY A 40 -30.06 -7.06 -10.47
CA GLY A 40 -30.58 -5.71 -10.74
C GLY A 40 -30.27 -4.49 -9.86
N ARG A 41 -29.53 -4.57 -8.74
CA ARG A 41 -29.00 -3.40 -8.00
C ARG A 41 -27.49 -3.51 -7.92
N LYS A 42 -26.74 -2.42 -8.16
CA LYS A 42 -25.29 -2.38 -7.82
C LYS A 42 -25.20 -2.75 -6.33
N ALA A 43 -24.63 -3.91 -6.02
CA ALA A 43 -24.47 -4.37 -4.65
C ALA A 43 -23.59 -3.36 -3.90
N VAL A 44 -24.04 -2.95 -2.71
CA VAL A 44 -23.30 -2.00 -1.87
C VAL A 44 -21.99 -2.65 -1.46
N LYS A 45 -20.86 -2.01 -1.79
CA LYS A 45 -19.51 -2.45 -1.43
C LYS A 45 -19.26 -2.21 0.06
N ARG A 46 -18.68 -3.18 0.76
CA ARG A 46 -18.35 -3.04 2.19
C ARG A 46 -16.88 -2.71 2.37
N VAL A 47 -16.59 -1.69 3.16
CA VAL A 47 -15.24 -1.29 3.53
C VAL A 47 -15.07 -1.38 5.03
N ALA A 48 -14.18 -2.27 5.50
CA ALA A 48 -13.82 -2.33 6.91
C ALA A 48 -12.86 -1.18 7.27
N VAL A 49 -13.19 -0.41 8.29
CA VAL A 49 -12.42 0.78 8.72
C VAL A 49 -11.62 0.46 9.98
N LEU A 50 -10.32 0.71 9.91
CA LEU A 50 -9.34 0.43 10.97
C LEU A 50 -8.58 1.71 11.32
N GLY A 51 -9.10 2.54 12.22
CA GLY A 51 -8.45 3.83 12.58
C GLY A 51 -7.06 3.65 13.20
N GLY A 52 -6.89 2.64 14.06
CA GLY A 52 -5.62 2.34 14.72
C GLY A 52 -5.21 3.35 15.79
N ASP A 53 -3.95 3.77 15.79
CA ASP A 53 -3.31 4.59 16.83
C ASP A 53 -2.84 5.96 16.31
N GLY A 54 -2.60 6.90 17.25
CA GLY A 54 -2.02 8.21 16.97
C GLY A 54 -2.91 9.06 16.06
N ILE A 55 -2.36 9.60 14.98
CA ILE A 55 -3.13 10.36 13.96
C ILE A 55 -4.05 9.48 13.11
N GLY A 56 -3.92 8.15 13.21
CA GLY A 56 -4.66 7.18 12.40
C GLY A 56 -6.17 7.44 12.35
N PRO A 57 -6.87 7.58 13.49
CA PRO A 57 -8.29 7.94 13.52
C PRO A 57 -8.61 9.26 12.79
N GLU A 58 -7.81 10.31 12.98
CA GLU A 58 -8.07 11.63 12.36
C GLU A 58 -8.04 11.57 10.83
N VAL A 59 -7.01 10.93 10.26
CA VAL A 59 -6.84 10.87 8.81
C VAL A 59 -7.77 9.84 8.16
N VAL A 60 -8.12 8.76 8.87
CA VAL A 60 -9.08 7.76 8.39
C VAL A 60 -10.50 8.32 8.39
N ASP A 61 -10.90 9.06 9.43
CA ASP A 61 -12.21 9.71 9.48
C ASP A 61 -12.37 10.74 8.33
N ALA A 62 -11.30 11.45 8.00
CA ALA A 62 -11.24 12.32 6.82
C ALA A 62 -11.46 11.54 5.50
N ALA A 63 -10.76 10.42 5.33
CA ALA A 63 -10.90 9.57 4.15
C ALA A 63 -12.29 8.92 4.05
N VAL A 64 -12.89 8.50 5.17
CA VAL A 64 -14.27 7.99 5.25
C VAL A 64 -15.26 9.08 4.84
N SER A 65 -15.07 10.31 5.33
CA SER A 65 -15.92 11.45 4.95
C SER A 65 -15.91 11.69 3.44
N VAL A 66 -14.73 11.60 2.82
CA VAL A 66 -14.58 11.69 1.36
C VAL A 66 -15.27 10.53 0.64
N LEU A 67 -15.10 9.29 1.11
CA LEU A 67 -15.75 8.11 0.52
C LEU A 67 -17.28 8.21 0.55
N GLU A 68 -17.85 8.61 1.69
CA GLU A 68 -19.30 8.77 1.87
C GLU A 68 -19.85 9.96 1.06
N GLY A 69 -19.06 11.02 0.88
CA GLY A 69 -19.42 12.20 0.09
C GLY A 69 -19.51 11.96 -1.43
N LEU A 70 -18.97 10.85 -1.95
CA LEU A 70 -18.95 10.59 -3.40
C LEU A 70 -20.29 10.12 -3.98
N GLY A 71 -21.21 9.63 -3.14
CA GLY A 71 -22.49 9.06 -3.57
C GLY A 71 -22.36 7.72 -4.32
N VAL A 72 -21.23 7.02 -4.19
CA VAL A 72 -21.05 5.66 -4.72
C VAL A 72 -21.73 4.64 -3.79
N PRO A 73 -22.19 3.48 -4.30
CA PRO A 73 -22.81 2.44 -3.46
C PRO A 73 -21.73 1.71 -2.64
N LEU A 74 -21.13 2.40 -1.67
CA LEU A 74 -20.27 1.82 -0.65
C LEU A 74 -20.82 2.09 0.75
N ARG A 75 -20.41 1.24 1.69
CA ARG A 75 -20.65 1.40 3.11
C ARG A 75 -19.35 1.17 3.87
N CYS A 76 -18.94 2.18 4.64
CA CYS A 76 -17.86 2.05 5.60
C CYS A 76 -18.41 1.43 6.91
N GLU A 77 -17.72 0.41 7.43
CA GLU A 77 -18.10 -0.32 8.63
C GLU A 77 -16.94 -0.29 9.63
N GLY A 78 -17.19 0.09 10.89
CA GLY A 78 -16.16 0.24 11.92
C GLY A 78 -16.39 1.46 12.81
N PRO A 79 -15.35 1.98 13.49
CA PRO A 79 -13.95 1.49 13.43
C PRO A 79 -13.76 0.16 14.18
N TYR A 80 -13.10 -0.80 13.55
CA TYR A 80 -12.67 -2.03 14.24
C TYR A 80 -11.34 -1.82 14.98
N PRO A 81 -11.17 -2.40 16.18
CA PRO A 81 -10.01 -2.16 17.03
C PRO A 81 -8.74 -2.82 16.49
N ILE A 82 -7.65 -2.07 16.36
CA ILE A 82 -6.32 -2.58 16.04
C ILE A 82 -5.26 -1.72 16.73
N GLY A 83 -4.07 -2.28 16.94
CA GLY A 83 -2.91 -1.52 17.40
C GLY A 83 -2.70 -1.52 18.90
N PHE A 84 -1.87 -0.59 19.36
CA PHE A 84 -1.48 -0.48 20.77
C PHE A 84 -2.67 -0.08 21.66
N ALA A 85 -3.57 0.78 21.20
CA ALA A 85 -4.79 1.12 21.91
C ALA A 85 -5.70 -0.11 22.11
N ALA A 86 -5.79 -0.99 21.11
CA ALA A 86 -6.52 -2.26 21.23
C ALA A 86 -5.83 -3.21 22.22
N TYR A 87 -4.50 -3.33 22.14
CA TYR A 87 -3.70 -4.14 23.06
C TYR A 87 -3.91 -3.72 24.53
N ARG A 88 -3.80 -2.42 24.83
CA ARG A 88 -3.99 -1.91 26.19
C ARG A 88 -5.40 -2.17 26.76
N LYS A 89 -6.42 -2.20 25.90
CA LYS A 89 -7.82 -2.39 26.33
C LYS A 89 -8.23 -3.86 26.38
N ARG A 90 -7.70 -4.69 25.49
CA ARG A 90 -8.21 -6.05 25.21
C ARG A 90 -7.16 -7.15 25.38
N GLY A 91 -5.92 -6.81 25.67
CA GLY A 91 -4.80 -7.76 25.77
C GLY A 91 -4.32 -8.32 24.43
N THR A 92 -4.88 -7.86 23.31
CA THR A 92 -4.46 -8.26 21.95
C THR A 92 -4.43 -7.05 21.01
N PRO A 93 -3.36 -6.88 20.21
CA PRO A 93 -3.27 -5.79 19.23
C PRO A 93 -4.10 -6.05 17.97
N LEU A 94 -4.57 -7.29 17.77
CA LEU A 94 -5.39 -7.70 16.63
C LEU A 94 -6.49 -8.65 17.10
N PRO A 95 -7.62 -8.12 17.59
CA PRO A 95 -8.80 -8.92 17.94
C PRO A 95 -9.33 -9.72 16.74
N GLU A 96 -9.81 -10.94 16.96
CA GLU A 96 -10.33 -11.81 15.88
C GLU A 96 -11.52 -11.17 15.14
N GLU A 97 -12.34 -10.36 15.82
CA GLU A 97 -13.44 -9.60 15.19
C GLU A 97 -12.94 -8.67 14.07
N THR A 98 -11.70 -8.16 14.20
CA THR A 98 -11.09 -7.29 13.19
C THR A 98 -10.63 -8.07 11.98
N LEU A 99 -10.00 -9.23 12.19
CA LEU A 99 -9.63 -10.14 11.10
C LEU A 99 -10.86 -10.66 10.35
N ALA A 100 -11.92 -11.04 11.07
CA ALA A 100 -13.17 -11.46 10.47
C ALA A 100 -13.81 -10.35 9.63
N ALA A 101 -13.89 -9.13 10.17
CA ALA A 101 -14.43 -7.98 9.45
C ALA A 101 -13.69 -7.68 8.14
N VAL A 102 -12.34 -7.71 8.16
CA VAL A 102 -11.53 -7.48 6.96
C VAL A 102 -11.68 -8.60 5.93
N ARG A 103 -11.80 -9.87 6.37
CA ARG A 103 -12.04 -11.01 5.48
C ARG A 103 -13.40 -10.96 4.80
N ASP A 104 -14.42 -10.47 5.51
CA ASP A 104 -15.78 -10.39 4.99
C ASP A 104 -15.99 -9.15 4.10
N ALA A 105 -15.25 -8.06 4.32
CA ALA A 105 -15.37 -6.84 3.53
C ALA A 105 -14.83 -6.99 2.09
N ASP A 106 -15.28 -6.11 1.18
CA ASP A 106 -14.71 -6.05 -0.18
C ASP A 106 -13.30 -5.40 -0.17
N ALA A 107 -13.02 -4.54 0.80
CA ALA A 107 -11.72 -3.90 1.05
C ALA A 107 -11.62 -3.42 2.50
N ALA A 108 -10.41 -3.11 2.96
CA ALA A 108 -10.18 -2.43 4.24
C ALA A 108 -9.45 -1.10 4.06
N LEU A 109 -9.81 -0.10 4.85
CA LEU A 109 -9.10 1.17 4.98
C LEU A 109 -8.47 1.23 6.38
N PHE A 110 -7.17 1.44 6.44
CA PHE A 110 -6.39 1.43 7.67
C PHE A 110 -5.58 2.72 7.84
N GLY A 111 -5.50 3.20 9.08
CA GLY A 111 -4.77 4.42 9.44
C GLY A 111 -3.31 4.12 9.74
N ALA A 112 -2.99 3.93 11.01
CA ALA A 112 -1.64 3.61 11.46
C ALA A 112 -1.67 2.83 12.78
N VAL A 113 -0.56 2.20 13.15
CA VAL A 113 -0.38 1.66 14.51
C VAL A 113 0.94 2.12 15.11
N THR A 114 0.95 2.26 16.43
CA THR A 114 2.16 2.52 17.20
C THR A 114 2.80 1.19 17.57
N THR A 115 4.10 1.02 17.29
CA THR A 115 4.88 -0.15 17.74
C THR A 115 5.89 0.31 18.79
N PRO A 116 5.55 0.28 20.09
CA PRO A 116 6.49 0.62 21.15
C PRO A 116 7.63 -0.41 21.22
N PRO A 117 8.91 0.00 21.10
CA PRO A 117 10.03 -0.94 21.08
C PRO A 117 10.25 -1.63 22.44
N ASP A 118 9.89 -0.96 23.53
CA ASP A 118 10.17 -1.39 24.90
C ASP A 118 8.98 -2.09 25.58
N GLU A 119 7.88 -2.39 24.87
CA GLU A 119 6.70 -3.05 25.44
C GLU A 119 6.83 -4.58 25.37
N PRO A 120 7.09 -5.28 26.49
CA PRO A 120 7.31 -6.72 26.48
C PRO A 120 6.03 -7.46 26.06
N GLY A 121 6.14 -8.34 25.07
CA GLY A 121 5.02 -9.15 24.58
C GLY A 121 4.15 -8.47 23.52
N TYR A 122 4.35 -7.18 23.23
CA TYR A 122 3.70 -6.54 22.09
C TYR A 122 4.41 -6.92 20.78
N ARG A 123 3.63 -7.31 19.77
CA ARG A 123 4.10 -7.45 18.40
C ARG A 123 3.18 -6.65 17.50
N SER A 124 3.77 -5.89 16.58
CA SER A 124 3.01 -5.08 15.62
C SER A 124 1.98 -5.94 14.88
N PRO A 125 0.68 -5.56 14.88
CA PRO A 125 -0.37 -6.37 14.25
C PRO A 125 -0.32 -6.31 12.72
N VAL A 126 0.41 -5.34 12.13
CA VAL A 126 0.43 -5.11 10.67
C VAL A 126 0.98 -6.31 9.91
N LEU A 127 2.08 -6.90 10.40
CA LEU A 127 2.65 -8.10 9.77
C LEU A 127 1.69 -9.29 9.89
N ALA A 128 1.12 -9.50 11.08
CA ALA A 128 0.16 -10.58 11.32
C ALA A 128 -1.10 -10.42 10.45
N LEU A 129 -1.57 -9.19 10.27
CA LEU A 129 -2.68 -8.85 9.38
C LEU A 129 -2.33 -9.15 7.92
N ARG A 130 -1.17 -8.68 7.44
CA ARG A 130 -0.70 -8.91 6.06
C ARG A 130 -0.51 -10.39 5.77
N GLN A 131 0.12 -11.15 6.67
CA GLN A 131 0.33 -12.59 6.51
C GLN A 131 -0.99 -13.36 6.62
N GLY A 132 -1.83 -13.05 7.62
CA GLY A 132 -3.11 -13.71 7.87
C GLY A 132 -4.16 -13.49 6.77
N LEU A 133 -3.98 -12.45 5.96
CA LEU A 133 -4.81 -12.12 4.79
C LEU A 133 -4.12 -12.41 3.45
N GLY A 134 -2.86 -12.86 3.46
CA GLY A 134 -2.09 -13.12 2.24
C GLY A 134 -1.80 -11.89 1.39
N LEU A 135 -1.69 -10.70 2.00
CA LEU A 135 -1.45 -9.41 1.33
C LEU A 135 0.02 -9.26 0.91
N PHE A 136 0.42 -9.99 -0.12
CA PHE A 136 1.83 -10.16 -0.50
C PHE A 136 2.45 -8.98 -1.26
N ALA A 137 1.65 -8.13 -1.89
CA ALA A 137 2.13 -6.99 -2.67
C ALA A 137 1.76 -5.67 -2.01
N ASN A 138 2.74 -4.86 -1.62
CA ASN A 138 2.52 -3.49 -1.18
C ASN A 138 2.86 -2.54 -2.34
N VAL A 139 1.86 -1.83 -2.85
CA VAL A 139 1.94 -0.92 -3.99
C VAL A 139 1.98 0.50 -3.46
N ARG A 140 3.08 1.23 -3.73
CA ARG A 140 3.33 2.60 -3.28
C ARG A 140 3.55 3.51 -4.49
N PRO A 141 2.50 4.15 -5.02
CA PRO A 141 2.67 5.15 -6.08
C PRO A 141 3.32 6.43 -5.54
N CYS A 142 4.21 7.01 -6.32
CA CYS A 142 4.83 8.31 -6.07
C CYS A 142 4.72 9.14 -7.36
N ALA A 143 3.84 10.14 -7.35
CA ALA A 143 3.59 10.99 -8.50
C ALA A 143 3.68 12.46 -8.09
N SER A 144 4.22 13.30 -8.97
CA SER A 144 4.30 14.73 -8.76
C SER A 144 2.94 15.34 -8.48
N ALA A 145 2.91 16.23 -7.49
CA ALA A 145 1.75 17.04 -7.12
C ALA A 145 1.94 18.50 -7.57
N PRO A 146 0.86 19.25 -7.84
CA PRO A 146 0.92 20.66 -8.18
C PRO A 146 1.18 21.52 -6.93
N HIS A 147 2.31 21.33 -6.25
CA HIS A 147 2.67 22.03 -5.01
C HIS A 147 4.19 22.27 -4.97
N PRO A 148 4.69 23.41 -4.42
CA PRO A 148 6.12 23.71 -4.38
C PRO A 148 7.02 22.68 -3.69
N SER A 149 6.48 21.87 -2.78
CA SER A 149 7.20 20.77 -2.12
C SER A 149 7.42 19.53 -3.00
N SER A 150 6.87 19.51 -4.22
CA SER A 150 6.88 18.36 -5.12
C SER A 150 7.74 18.65 -6.35
N ARG A 151 8.71 17.77 -6.64
CA ARG A 151 9.48 17.84 -7.89
C ARG A 151 8.59 17.43 -9.06
N PRO A 152 8.56 18.19 -10.18
CA PRO A 152 7.74 17.86 -11.35
C PRO A 152 8.30 16.68 -12.14
N GLY A 153 7.42 16.00 -12.90
CA GLY A 153 7.80 14.97 -13.87
C GLY A 153 8.07 13.58 -13.28
N ILE A 154 7.74 13.35 -12.01
CA ILE A 154 7.85 12.06 -11.35
C ILE A 154 6.52 11.32 -11.47
N ASP A 155 6.57 10.10 -11.97
CA ASP A 155 5.44 9.17 -11.96
C ASP A 155 5.96 7.73 -11.91
N LEU A 156 6.20 7.23 -10.69
CA LEU A 156 6.73 5.90 -10.46
C LEU A 156 5.88 5.13 -9.45
N VAL A 157 6.01 3.81 -9.45
CA VAL A 157 5.40 2.94 -8.44
C VAL A 157 6.42 1.96 -7.90
N ILE A 158 6.49 1.84 -6.58
CA ILE A 158 7.26 0.81 -5.90
C ILE A 158 6.32 -0.33 -5.52
N VAL A 159 6.66 -1.54 -6.00
CA VAL A 159 6.00 -2.80 -5.68
C VAL A 159 6.92 -3.57 -4.73
N ARG A 160 6.55 -3.56 -3.46
CA ARG A 160 7.28 -4.16 -2.35
C ARG A 160 6.71 -5.53 -2.01
N GLU A 161 7.58 -6.54 -1.90
CA GLU A 161 7.25 -7.82 -1.27
C GLU A 161 6.90 -7.59 0.21
N ASN A 162 5.78 -8.14 0.68
CA ASN A 162 5.15 -7.67 1.91
C ASN A 162 4.96 -8.75 2.99
N THR A 163 5.50 -9.95 2.81
CA THR A 163 5.26 -11.12 3.67
C THR A 163 6.50 -11.77 4.27
N GLU A 164 7.68 -11.56 3.67
CA GLU A 164 8.95 -12.16 4.11
C GLU A 164 10.10 -11.13 4.19
N GLY A 165 11.35 -11.56 4.03
CA GLY A 165 12.54 -10.74 4.21
C GLY A 165 13.00 -10.66 5.66
N LEU A 166 13.50 -9.48 6.07
CA LEU A 166 13.85 -9.20 7.47
C LEU A 166 12.62 -8.99 8.37
N TYR A 167 11.46 -8.76 7.76
CA TYR A 167 10.19 -8.62 8.48
C TYR A 167 9.65 -9.97 8.95
N ALA A 168 10.36 -11.08 8.74
CA ALA A 168 9.98 -12.38 9.28
C ALA A 168 9.98 -12.43 10.82
N GLY A 169 10.56 -11.43 11.51
CA GLY A 169 10.57 -11.32 12.96
C GLY A 169 11.35 -12.44 13.66
N ARG A 170 12.32 -13.04 12.94
CA ARG A 170 13.16 -14.14 13.43
C ARG A 170 14.44 -13.57 14.01
N GLU A 171 14.33 -13.12 15.24
CA GLU A 171 15.41 -12.44 15.95
C GLU A 171 15.73 -13.14 17.26
N ARG A 172 17.02 -13.16 17.62
CA ARG A 172 17.49 -13.76 18.87
C ARG A 172 18.73 -13.02 19.38
N VAL A 173 18.85 -12.98 20.70
CA VAL A 173 20.03 -12.52 21.41
C VAL A 173 20.79 -13.74 21.91
N GLU A 174 22.08 -13.76 21.62
CA GLU A 174 23.01 -14.83 21.94
C GLU A 174 24.18 -14.26 22.77
N ASP A 175 25.03 -15.13 23.29
CA ASP A 175 26.26 -14.76 24.00
C ASP A 175 26.02 -13.78 25.17
N GLU A 176 24.97 -14.00 25.96
CA GLU A 176 24.58 -13.15 27.10
C GLU A 176 24.40 -11.67 26.73
N GLY A 177 23.90 -11.38 25.53
CA GLY A 177 23.69 -10.01 25.06
C GLY A 177 24.80 -9.44 24.19
N ARG A 178 25.89 -10.19 23.94
CA ARG A 178 27.01 -9.73 23.11
C ARG A 178 26.79 -9.91 21.61
N ARG A 179 25.79 -10.71 21.21
CA ARG A 179 25.45 -10.94 19.81
C ARG A 179 23.93 -10.91 19.61
N ALA A 180 23.48 -10.20 18.58
CA ALA A 180 22.11 -10.28 18.09
C ALA A 180 22.12 -10.83 16.67
N VAL A 181 21.15 -11.68 16.34
CA VAL A 181 21.00 -12.28 15.01
C VAL A 181 19.57 -12.09 14.52
N SER A 182 19.43 -11.52 13.33
CA SER A 182 18.14 -11.41 12.61
C SER A 182 18.23 -12.21 11.32
N GLU A 183 17.30 -13.15 11.12
CA GLU A 183 17.27 -14.01 9.94
C GLU A 183 16.45 -13.37 8.81
N ARG A 184 17.10 -13.16 7.66
CA ARG A 184 16.43 -12.75 6.42
C ARG A 184 15.94 -13.98 5.66
N VAL A 185 14.63 -14.10 5.48
CA VAL A 185 14.01 -15.23 4.75
C VAL A 185 13.56 -14.77 3.37
N ILE A 186 14.00 -15.44 2.31
CA ILE A 186 13.53 -15.21 0.94
C ILE A 186 13.14 -16.57 0.34
N THR A 187 11.95 -16.65 -0.24
CA THR A 187 11.45 -17.86 -0.90
C THR A 187 11.28 -17.62 -2.40
N ARG A 188 11.49 -18.68 -3.19
CA ARG A 188 11.25 -18.64 -4.64
C ARG A 188 9.80 -18.28 -4.94
N ALA A 189 8.84 -18.89 -4.24
CA ALA A 189 7.42 -18.66 -4.46
C ALA A 189 7.00 -17.20 -4.25
N ALA A 190 7.43 -16.55 -3.15
CA ALA A 190 7.13 -15.14 -2.92
C ALA A 190 7.82 -14.23 -3.95
N SER A 191 9.08 -14.53 -4.30
CA SER A 191 9.85 -13.80 -5.32
C SER A 191 9.18 -13.86 -6.70
N GLU A 192 8.75 -15.05 -7.14
CA GLU A 192 8.05 -15.20 -8.41
C GLU A 192 6.70 -14.47 -8.39
N ARG A 193 5.97 -14.58 -7.29
CA ARG A 193 4.64 -13.98 -7.14
C ARG A 193 4.69 -12.46 -7.18
N ILE A 194 5.62 -11.83 -6.44
CA ILE A 194 5.73 -10.36 -6.40
C ILE A 194 6.23 -9.79 -7.74
N VAL A 195 7.19 -10.45 -8.39
CA VAL A 195 7.69 -9.99 -9.69
C VAL A 195 6.65 -10.19 -10.78
N ARG A 196 5.90 -11.29 -10.76
CA ARG A 196 4.76 -11.49 -11.68
C ARG A 196 3.70 -10.41 -11.49
N PHE A 197 3.36 -10.11 -10.24
CA PHE A 197 2.44 -9.02 -9.93
C PHE A 197 2.96 -7.68 -10.47
N ALA A 198 4.24 -7.36 -10.27
CA ALA A 198 4.85 -6.13 -10.76
C ALA A 198 4.86 -6.04 -12.30
N CYS A 199 5.13 -7.15 -12.99
CA CYS A 199 5.08 -7.22 -14.46
C CYS A 199 3.66 -7.00 -15.00
N GLU A 200 2.65 -7.66 -14.39
CA GLU A 200 1.25 -7.44 -14.76
C GLU A 200 0.79 -6.02 -14.45
N PHE A 201 1.21 -5.47 -13.32
CA PHE A 201 0.94 -4.08 -12.94
C PHE A 201 1.51 -3.12 -13.99
N ALA A 202 2.80 -3.26 -14.33
CA ALA A 202 3.46 -2.47 -15.35
C ALA A 202 2.72 -2.54 -16.69
N ARG A 203 2.35 -3.74 -17.13
CA ARG A 203 1.61 -3.96 -18.37
C ARG A 203 0.26 -3.26 -18.39
N ARG A 204 -0.54 -3.34 -17.31
CA ARG A 204 -1.88 -2.73 -17.25
C ARG A 204 -1.82 -1.20 -17.19
N ARG A 205 -0.83 -0.66 -16.49
CA ARG A 205 -0.56 0.79 -16.44
C ARG A 205 -0.05 1.33 -17.77
N GLY A 206 0.48 0.48 -18.65
CA GLY A 206 1.15 0.89 -19.89
C GLY A 206 2.59 1.34 -19.67
N ALA A 207 3.20 0.94 -18.55
CA ALA A 207 4.61 1.16 -18.30
C ALA A 207 5.47 0.29 -19.23
N ARG A 208 6.62 0.84 -19.64
CA ARG A 208 7.57 0.16 -20.53
C ARG A 208 8.77 -0.41 -19.78
N ARG A 209 9.08 0.14 -18.61
CA ARG A 209 10.28 -0.23 -17.83
C ARG A 209 9.91 -0.83 -16.47
N LEU A 210 10.60 -1.92 -16.13
CA LEU A 210 10.54 -2.55 -14.82
C LEU A 210 11.96 -2.62 -14.24
N CYS A 211 12.19 -2.00 -13.09
CA CYS A 211 13.45 -2.05 -12.38
C CYS A 211 13.40 -3.06 -11.24
N LEU A 212 14.17 -4.15 -11.36
CA LEU A 212 14.34 -5.17 -10.31
C LEU A 212 15.48 -4.76 -9.37
N VAL A 213 15.15 -4.44 -8.12
CA VAL A 213 16.13 -3.91 -7.15
C VAL A 213 16.50 -4.94 -6.09
N HIS A 214 17.80 -5.16 -5.88
CA HIS A 214 18.32 -6.17 -4.96
C HIS A 214 19.73 -5.78 -4.43
N LYS A 215 20.36 -6.61 -3.60
CA LYS A 215 21.76 -6.46 -3.13
C LYS A 215 22.54 -7.77 -3.28
N ALA A 216 22.36 -8.44 -4.41
CA ALA A 216 22.88 -9.80 -4.64
C ALA A 216 24.41 -9.91 -4.72
N ASN A 217 25.13 -8.78 -4.85
CA ASN A 217 26.59 -8.75 -4.76
C ASN A 217 27.09 -9.05 -3.33
N VAL A 218 26.33 -8.65 -2.31
CA VAL A 218 26.59 -8.91 -0.89
C VAL A 218 25.75 -10.10 -0.40
N LEU A 219 24.43 -10.03 -0.61
CA LEU A 219 23.45 -11.03 -0.20
C LEU A 219 23.29 -12.13 -1.26
N ARG A 220 24.38 -12.87 -1.51
CA ARG A 220 24.48 -13.82 -2.65
C ARG A 220 23.46 -14.95 -2.64
N VAL A 221 22.98 -15.36 -1.47
CA VAL A 221 22.00 -16.45 -1.32
C VAL A 221 20.57 -15.93 -1.38
N SER A 222 20.18 -15.06 -0.44
CA SER A 222 18.83 -14.53 -0.31
C SER A 222 18.44 -13.66 -1.51
N ASP A 223 19.17 -12.58 -1.77
CA ASP A 223 18.89 -11.72 -2.92
C ASP A 223 19.31 -12.34 -4.24
N GLY A 224 20.29 -13.24 -4.22
CA GLY A 224 20.59 -14.06 -5.39
C GLY A 224 19.39 -14.92 -5.80
N LEU A 225 18.63 -15.47 -4.85
CA LEU A 225 17.40 -16.21 -5.13
C LEU A 225 16.31 -15.30 -5.67
N PHE A 226 16.04 -14.17 -5.00
CA PHE A 226 15.06 -13.17 -5.47
C PHE A 226 15.36 -12.71 -6.89
N ARG A 227 16.62 -12.35 -7.15
CA ARG A 227 17.11 -11.92 -8.47
C ARG A 227 16.87 -12.97 -9.54
N ARG A 228 17.32 -14.22 -9.34
CA ARG A 228 17.17 -15.29 -10.34
C ARG A 228 15.71 -15.57 -10.64
N ALA A 229 14.90 -15.78 -9.60
CA ALA A 229 13.47 -16.04 -9.76
C ALA A 229 12.74 -14.86 -10.44
N GLY A 230 13.08 -13.63 -10.08
CA GLY A 230 12.52 -12.43 -10.69
C GLY A 230 12.84 -12.31 -12.18
N LEU A 231 14.10 -12.51 -12.57
CA LEU A 231 14.50 -12.49 -13.98
C LEU A 231 13.84 -13.60 -14.81
N GLU A 232 13.72 -14.81 -14.25
CA GLU A 232 13.01 -15.93 -14.90
C GLU A 232 11.54 -15.58 -15.17
N VAL A 233 10.86 -14.94 -14.22
CA VAL A 233 9.47 -14.47 -14.42
C VAL A 233 9.42 -13.34 -15.45
N ALA A 234 10.30 -12.35 -15.32
CA ALA A 234 10.31 -11.17 -16.18
C ALA A 234 10.60 -11.52 -17.66
N ALA A 235 11.33 -12.60 -17.92
CA ALA A 235 11.53 -13.14 -19.28
C ALA A 235 10.22 -13.53 -19.99
N SER A 236 9.13 -13.78 -19.25
CA SER A 236 7.80 -14.03 -19.81
C SER A 236 7.06 -12.75 -20.24
N TYR A 237 7.67 -11.57 -20.06
CA TYR A 237 7.11 -10.26 -20.34
C TYR A 237 8.01 -9.47 -21.32
N PRO A 238 8.19 -9.94 -22.57
CA PRO A 238 9.16 -9.38 -23.53
C PRO A 238 8.86 -7.93 -23.94
N GLN A 239 7.65 -7.43 -23.68
CA GLN A 239 7.27 -6.04 -23.90
C GLN A 239 7.81 -5.06 -22.85
N LEU A 240 8.33 -5.56 -21.72
CA LEU A 240 8.93 -4.76 -20.66
C LEU A 240 10.44 -4.72 -20.82
N GLU A 241 11.02 -3.54 -20.81
CA GLU A 241 12.45 -3.34 -20.63
C GLU A 241 12.78 -3.55 -19.14
N VAL A 242 13.46 -4.66 -18.84
CA VAL A 242 13.82 -5.03 -17.48
C VAL A 242 15.25 -4.56 -17.20
N GLU A 243 15.40 -3.66 -16.24
CA GLU A 243 16.70 -3.28 -15.69
C GLU A 243 16.91 -3.85 -14.30
N GLU A 244 18.17 -4.07 -13.93
CA GLU A 244 18.56 -4.50 -12.58
C GLU A 244 19.38 -3.41 -11.92
N LEU A 245 19.07 -3.10 -10.66
CA LEU A 245 19.87 -2.18 -9.86
C LEU A 245 20.19 -2.76 -8.49
N LEU A 246 21.38 -2.42 -8.01
CA LEU A 246 21.69 -2.56 -6.59
C LEU A 246 20.92 -1.50 -5.80
N VAL A 247 20.40 -1.85 -4.61
CA VAL A 247 19.53 -0.96 -3.82
C VAL A 247 20.18 0.39 -3.50
N ASP A 248 21.49 0.43 -3.25
CA ASP A 248 22.24 1.69 -3.05
C ASP A 248 22.33 2.53 -4.34
N ALA A 249 22.56 1.89 -5.48
CA ALA A 249 22.55 2.57 -6.76
C ALA A 249 21.15 3.07 -7.13
N CYS A 250 20.10 2.32 -6.77
CA CYS A 250 18.71 2.72 -6.94
C CYS A 250 18.39 3.95 -6.08
N ALA A 251 18.73 3.95 -4.79
CA ALA A 251 18.56 5.08 -3.88
C ALA A 251 19.26 6.36 -4.37
N MET A 252 20.47 6.25 -4.93
CA MET A 252 21.15 7.40 -5.54
C MET A 252 20.44 7.91 -6.81
N ARG A 253 19.90 7.00 -7.63
CA ARG A 253 19.22 7.33 -8.89
C ARG A 253 17.84 7.95 -8.64
N LEU A 254 17.00 7.31 -7.82
CA LEU A 254 16.39 8.00 -6.67
C LEU A 254 16.24 9.52 -6.76
N LEU A 255 17.23 10.13 -6.13
CA LEU A 255 17.37 11.57 -5.93
C LEU A 255 17.83 12.29 -7.20
N ARG A 256 18.70 11.65 -7.99
CA ARG A 256 19.31 12.28 -9.16
C ARG A 256 18.32 12.48 -10.31
N ASP A 257 17.57 11.45 -10.65
CA ASP A 257 16.84 11.32 -11.92
C ASP A 257 15.60 10.37 -11.81
N PRO A 258 14.70 10.64 -10.84
CA PRO A 258 13.53 9.81 -10.55
C PRO A 258 12.60 9.61 -11.75
N GLU A 259 12.55 10.56 -12.70
CA GLU A 259 11.73 10.51 -13.91
C GLU A 259 12.03 9.32 -14.84
N ARG A 260 13.14 8.61 -14.61
CA ARG A 260 13.47 7.39 -15.36
C ARG A 260 12.73 6.16 -14.86
N PHE A 261 12.25 6.14 -13.63
CA PHE A 261 11.56 4.99 -13.08
C PHE A 261 10.07 5.02 -13.43
N GLU A 262 9.53 3.84 -13.75
CA GLU A 262 8.08 3.66 -13.97
C GLU A 262 7.53 2.65 -12.96
N VAL A 263 8.11 1.44 -12.92
CA VAL A 263 7.81 0.44 -11.89
C VAL A 263 9.10 -0.10 -11.31
N ILE A 264 9.23 -0.04 -9.98
CA ILE A 264 10.32 -0.66 -9.22
C ILE A 264 9.74 -1.85 -8.47
N VAL A 265 10.40 -3.01 -8.52
CA VAL A 265 10.04 -4.18 -7.72
C VAL A 265 11.20 -4.61 -6.85
N THR A 266 10.94 -4.85 -5.55
CA THR A 266 11.99 -5.19 -4.60
C THR A 266 11.49 -5.94 -3.36
N THR A 267 12.43 -6.41 -2.54
CA THR A 267 12.17 -7.12 -1.29
C THR A 267 11.70 -6.18 -0.17
N ASN A 268 11.08 -6.76 0.86
CA ASN A 268 10.39 -6.05 1.94
C ASN A 268 11.11 -4.80 2.51
N LEU A 269 12.27 -4.96 3.17
CA LEU A 269 12.97 -3.82 3.79
C LEU A 269 13.44 -2.76 2.77
N PHE A 270 13.89 -3.18 1.59
CA PHE A 270 14.34 -2.25 0.56
C PHE A 270 13.17 -1.45 0.00
N GLY A 271 12.01 -2.09 -0.17
CA GLY A 271 10.80 -1.43 -0.64
C GLY A 271 10.29 -0.40 0.37
N ASP A 272 10.46 -0.65 1.66
CA ASP A 272 10.14 0.32 2.71
C ASP A 272 10.98 1.60 2.53
N ILE A 273 12.30 1.44 2.60
CA ILE A 273 13.27 2.55 2.54
C ILE A 273 13.12 3.35 1.24
N LEU A 274 13.14 2.67 0.09
CA LEU A 274 13.10 3.35 -1.21
C LEU A 274 11.78 4.10 -1.43
N SER A 275 10.67 3.62 -0.86
CA SER A 275 9.38 4.30 -1.01
C SER A 275 9.25 5.54 -0.14
N ASP A 276 9.84 5.52 1.05
CA ASP A 276 9.93 6.71 1.90
C ASP A 276 10.86 7.74 1.25
N GLU A 277 11.99 7.32 0.68
CA GLU A 277 12.86 8.20 -0.13
C GLU A 277 12.13 8.80 -1.34
N ALA A 278 11.38 7.97 -2.08
CA ALA A 278 10.65 8.41 -3.27
C ALA A 278 9.54 9.41 -2.93
N CYS A 279 8.82 9.21 -1.82
CA CYS A 279 7.73 10.11 -1.44
C CYS A 279 8.23 11.51 -1.06
N MET A 280 9.45 11.62 -0.51
CA MET A 280 10.06 12.91 -0.17
C MET A 280 10.32 13.77 -1.40
N LEU A 281 10.45 13.17 -2.59
CA LEU A 281 10.60 13.90 -3.84
C LEU A 281 9.27 14.50 -4.32
N VAL A 282 8.14 14.01 -3.82
CA VAL A 282 6.80 14.39 -4.32
C VAL A 282 5.91 15.06 -3.27
N GLY A 283 6.47 15.49 -2.14
CA GLY A 283 5.78 16.25 -1.09
C GLY A 283 5.75 15.57 0.28
N GLY A 284 6.38 14.40 0.41
CA GLY A 284 6.61 13.73 1.68
C GLY A 284 5.51 12.76 2.11
N LEU A 285 5.65 12.27 3.33
CA LEU A 285 4.83 11.21 3.91
C LEU A 285 3.33 11.57 4.01
N GLY A 286 3.00 12.85 4.18
CA GLY A 286 1.61 13.34 4.23
C GLY A 286 0.83 13.15 2.91
N LEU A 287 1.51 12.87 1.80
CA LEU A 287 0.91 12.57 0.50
C LEU A 287 1.07 11.10 0.06
N ALA A 288 1.81 10.30 0.84
CA ALA A 288 2.20 8.95 0.45
C ALA A 288 1.09 7.94 0.78
N CYS A 289 0.37 7.47 -0.25
CA CYS A 289 -0.65 6.43 -0.12
C CYS A 289 -0.11 5.04 -0.52
N SER A 290 -0.79 3.97 -0.07
CA SER A 290 -0.42 2.61 -0.44
C SER A 290 -1.59 1.63 -0.48
N ALA A 291 -1.36 0.51 -1.16
CA ALA A 291 -2.29 -0.61 -1.24
C ALA A 291 -1.57 -1.94 -0.99
N ASN A 292 -2.04 -2.70 -0.01
CA ASN A 292 -1.64 -4.06 0.29
C ASN A 292 -2.62 -5.02 -0.38
N ILE A 293 -2.14 -5.74 -1.39
CA ILE A 293 -2.97 -6.58 -2.25
C ILE A 293 -2.62 -8.06 -2.01
N GLY A 294 -3.66 -8.85 -1.75
CA GLY A 294 -3.62 -10.31 -1.73
C GLY A 294 -4.63 -10.90 -2.72
N GLU A 295 -4.71 -12.23 -2.76
CA GLU A 295 -5.63 -12.93 -3.68
C GLU A 295 -7.11 -12.75 -3.31
N CYS A 296 -7.41 -12.71 -2.01
CA CYS A 296 -8.77 -12.67 -1.49
C CYS A 296 -9.11 -11.40 -0.70
N ALA A 297 -8.13 -10.54 -0.42
CA ALA A 297 -8.28 -9.35 0.41
C ALA A 297 -7.40 -8.20 -0.11
N ALA A 298 -7.81 -6.98 0.21
CA ALA A 298 -7.05 -5.77 -0.07
C ALA A 298 -7.19 -4.78 1.10
N LEU A 299 -6.08 -4.15 1.48
CA LEU A 299 -6.02 -3.17 2.56
C LEU A 299 -5.27 -1.92 2.08
N PHE A 300 -5.89 -0.76 2.26
CA PHE A 300 -5.40 0.53 1.79
C PHE A 300 -5.01 1.38 3.00
N GLU A 301 -3.82 1.95 2.96
CA GLU A 301 -3.25 2.66 4.11
C GLU A 301 -2.30 3.77 3.66
N PRO A 302 -2.22 4.89 4.40
CA PRO A 302 -1.08 5.79 4.31
C PRO A 302 0.24 5.04 4.51
N VAL A 303 1.32 5.54 3.90
CA VAL A 303 2.67 5.00 4.15
C VAL A 303 3.17 5.40 5.54
N HIS A 304 2.75 6.57 6.04
CA HIS A 304 3.23 7.14 7.30
C HIS A 304 2.79 6.33 8.54
N GLY A 305 3.56 6.46 9.62
CA GLY A 305 3.23 5.88 10.92
C GLY A 305 2.16 6.66 11.68
N SER A 306 2.05 6.37 12.99
CA SER A 306 1.03 6.94 13.87
C SER A 306 1.32 8.36 14.36
N ALA A 307 2.53 8.90 14.13
CA ALA A 307 2.93 10.28 14.48
C ALA A 307 2.43 10.73 15.87
N PRO A 308 2.86 10.05 16.96
CA PRO A 308 2.33 10.29 18.31
C PRO A 308 2.62 11.69 18.85
N ASP A 309 3.58 12.39 18.27
CA ASP A 309 3.98 13.77 18.58
C ASP A 309 2.96 14.83 18.16
N ILE A 310 2.11 14.53 17.17
CA ILE A 310 1.06 15.44 16.66
C ILE A 310 -0.37 14.86 16.79
N ALA A 311 -0.51 13.68 17.40
CA ALA A 311 -1.80 13.02 17.58
C ALA A 311 -2.72 13.83 18.50
N GLY A 312 -3.92 14.14 18.04
CA GLY A 312 -4.92 14.95 18.75
C GLY A 312 -4.78 16.46 18.54
N GLU A 313 -3.74 16.92 17.86
CA GLU A 313 -3.51 18.35 17.59
C GLU A 313 -4.32 18.85 16.38
N GLY A 314 -4.94 17.95 15.59
CA GLY A 314 -5.78 18.33 14.45
C GLY A 314 -5.01 18.94 13.28
N ILE A 315 -3.71 18.68 13.18
CA ILE A 315 -2.81 19.20 12.14
C ILE A 315 -2.24 18.11 11.22
N ALA A 316 -2.64 16.85 11.41
CA ALA A 316 -2.21 15.74 10.58
C ALA A 316 -2.70 15.91 9.13
N ASN A 317 -1.84 15.64 8.15
CA ASN A 317 -2.22 15.73 6.73
C ASN A 317 -3.08 14.52 6.33
N PRO A 318 -4.38 14.70 5.98
CA PRO A 318 -5.25 13.58 5.64
C PRO A 318 -5.07 13.09 4.20
N LEU A 319 -4.28 13.78 3.37
CA LEU A 319 -4.23 13.55 1.94
C LEU A 319 -3.64 12.18 1.57
N ALA A 320 -2.74 11.60 2.38
CA ALA A 320 -2.27 10.22 2.21
C ALA A 320 -3.38 9.19 2.41
N ALA A 321 -4.25 9.38 3.43
CA ALA A 321 -5.39 8.50 3.68
C ALA A 321 -6.46 8.65 2.59
N ILE A 322 -6.74 9.88 2.16
CA ILE A 322 -7.65 10.18 1.05
C ILE A 322 -7.11 9.60 -0.27
N GLY A 323 -5.80 9.70 -0.52
CA GLY A 323 -5.13 9.06 -1.65
C GLY A 323 -5.24 7.52 -1.59
N SER A 324 -5.19 6.94 -0.40
CA SER A 324 -5.41 5.50 -0.18
C SER A 324 -6.86 5.10 -0.44
N ALA A 325 -7.81 5.96 -0.11
CA ALA A 325 -9.22 5.79 -0.48
C ALA A 325 -9.44 5.85 -2.00
N ALA A 326 -8.68 6.67 -2.73
CA ALA A 326 -8.72 6.66 -4.19
C ALA A 326 -8.21 5.32 -4.78
N LEU A 327 -7.13 4.76 -4.23
CA LEU A 327 -6.64 3.42 -4.58
C LEU A 327 -7.68 2.33 -4.25
N LEU A 328 -8.39 2.48 -3.13
CA LEU A 328 -9.48 1.59 -2.73
C LEU A 328 -10.62 1.62 -3.76
N LEU A 329 -11.08 2.80 -4.17
CA LEU A 329 -12.16 2.95 -5.15
C LEU A 329 -11.81 2.30 -6.49
N GLU A 330 -10.57 2.48 -6.94
CA GLU A 330 -10.05 1.84 -8.15
C GLU A 330 -10.05 0.31 -8.02
N HIS A 331 -9.61 -0.22 -6.88
CA HIS A 331 -9.67 -1.66 -6.63
C HIS A 331 -11.10 -2.21 -6.65
N LEU A 332 -12.07 -1.43 -6.18
CA LEU A 332 -13.50 -1.80 -6.22
C LEU A 332 -14.14 -1.64 -7.61
N GLY A 333 -13.41 -1.12 -8.59
CA GLY A 333 -13.89 -0.86 -9.96
C GLY A 333 -14.70 0.42 -10.11
N GLU A 334 -14.58 1.36 -9.17
CA GLU A 334 -15.21 2.69 -9.22
C GLU A 334 -14.18 3.74 -9.71
N ASP A 335 -13.57 3.49 -10.88
CA ASP A 335 -12.46 4.27 -11.46
C ASP A 335 -12.79 5.76 -11.61
N ALA A 336 -14.01 6.09 -12.02
CA ALA A 336 -14.46 7.47 -12.17
C ALA A 336 -14.52 8.21 -10.83
N ALA A 337 -14.90 7.51 -9.75
CA ALA A 337 -14.91 8.07 -8.41
C ALA A 337 -13.49 8.24 -7.86
N ALA A 338 -12.61 7.25 -8.11
CA ALA A 338 -11.19 7.36 -7.78
C ALA A 338 -10.55 8.59 -8.43
N GLU A 339 -10.83 8.85 -9.71
CA GLU A 339 -10.24 10.00 -10.40
C GLU A 339 -10.82 11.34 -9.95
N ARG A 340 -12.10 11.40 -9.57
CA ARG A 340 -12.68 12.58 -8.90
C ARG A 340 -11.94 12.92 -7.61
N VAL A 341 -11.66 11.92 -6.77
CA VAL A 341 -10.89 12.13 -5.53
C VAL A 341 -9.49 12.65 -5.84
N ARG A 342 -8.78 12.04 -6.80
CA ARG A 342 -7.44 12.50 -7.19
C ARG A 342 -7.44 13.92 -7.74
N ALA A 343 -8.44 14.27 -8.55
CA ALA A 343 -8.61 15.62 -9.08
C ALA A 343 -8.84 16.63 -7.94
N ALA A 344 -9.75 16.33 -7.02
CA ALA A 344 -10.01 17.18 -5.85
C ALA A 344 -8.75 17.39 -4.99
N VAL A 345 -7.96 16.34 -4.75
CA VAL A 345 -6.67 16.45 -4.05
C VAL A 345 -5.68 17.34 -4.81
N ARG A 346 -5.58 17.18 -6.13
CA ARG A 346 -4.72 18.05 -6.97
C ARG A 346 -5.16 19.52 -6.90
N ASP A 347 -6.46 19.80 -6.93
CA ASP A 347 -6.98 21.16 -6.88
C ASP A 347 -6.72 21.82 -5.50
N VAL A 348 -6.90 21.06 -4.41
CA VAL A 348 -6.57 21.50 -3.04
C VAL A 348 -5.08 21.84 -2.89
N LEU A 349 -4.21 20.98 -3.43
CA LEU A 349 -2.76 21.19 -3.44
C LEU A 349 -2.37 22.41 -4.28
N ALA A 350 -2.93 22.55 -5.48
CA ALA A 350 -2.69 23.68 -6.38
C ALA A 350 -3.16 25.02 -5.79
N ALA A 351 -4.22 25.00 -4.99
CA ALA A 351 -4.73 26.17 -4.29
C ALA A 351 -3.95 26.51 -3.00
N GLY A 352 -2.95 25.71 -2.61
CA GLY A 352 -2.19 25.91 -1.37
C GLY A 352 -3.02 25.70 -0.10
N ARG A 353 -4.14 24.97 -0.19
CA ARG A 353 -5.03 24.68 0.94
C ARG A 353 -4.51 23.44 1.69
N THR A 354 -3.35 23.58 2.31
CA THR A 354 -2.58 22.46 2.87
C THR A 354 -2.36 22.58 4.38
N THR A 355 -1.96 21.46 4.98
CA THR A 355 -1.55 21.32 6.38
C THR A 355 -0.10 21.82 6.62
N PRO A 356 0.33 21.98 7.89
CA PRO A 356 1.65 22.55 8.23
C PRO A 356 2.86 21.78 7.67
N ASP A 357 2.77 20.47 7.48
CA ASP A 357 3.83 19.64 6.87
C ASP A 357 4.17 20.06 5.43
N LEU A 358 3.22 20.69 4.74
CA LEU A 358 3.39 21.27 3.41
C LEU A 358 3.56 22.80 3.44
N GLY A 359 3.76 23.39 4.63
CA GLY A 359 3.90 24.84 4.81
C GLY A 359 2.60 25.63 4.76
N GLY A 360 1.45 24.95 4.82
CA GLY A 360 0.13 25.59 4.95
C GLY A 360 -0.26 25.88 6.40
N ALA A 361 -1.48 26.38 6.59
CA ALA A 361 -2.00 26.78 7.91
C ALA A 361 -3.31 26.07 8.29
N LEU A 362 -3.81 25.18 7.44
CA LEU A 362 -5.06 24.47 7.67
C LEU A 362 -4.85 23.26 8.56
N GLY A 363 -5.82 22.92 9.40
CA GLY A 363 -5.89 21.65 10.11
C GLY A 363 -6.47 20.51 9.27
N THR A 364 -6.44 19.30 9.83
CA THR A 364 -6.93 18.06 9.22
C THR A 364 -8.36 18.23 8.68
N VAL A 365 -9.26 18.78 9.50
CA VAL A 365 -10.67 18.97 9.16
C VAL A 365 -10.84 19.97 8.02
N GLU A 366 -10.10 21.08 8.03
CA GLU A 366 -10.22 22.14 7.04
C GLU A 366 -9.72 21.70 5.66
N VAL A 367 -8.62 20.92 5.61
CA VAL A 367 -8.16 20.28 4.37
C VAL A 367 -9.18 19.26 3.88
N THR A 368 -9.79 18.48 4.77
CA THR A 368 -10.85 17.52 4.41
C THR A 368 -12.05 18.22 3.77
N GLN A 369 -12.51 19.34 4.37
CA GLN A 369 -13.59 20.15 3.80
C GLN A 369 -13.19 20.78 2.47
N ALA A 370 -11.93 21.16 2.29
CA ALA A 370 -11.41 21.63 1.01
C ALA A 370 -11.53 20.57 -0.09
N VAL A 371 -11.19 19.32 0.23
CA VAL A 371 -11.32 18.18 -0.70
C VAL A 371 -12.79 17.92 -1.01
N LEU A 372 -13.66 17.84 0.01
CA LEU A 372 -15.10 17.61 -0.18
C LEU A 372 -15.76 18.68 -1.06
N ALA A 373 -15.36 19.95 -0.90
CA ALA A 373 -15.86 21.04 -1.73
C ALA A 373 -15.40 20.98 -3.20
N ALA A 374 -14.34 20.21 -3.49
CA ALA A 374 -13.78 20.04 -4.83
C ALA A 374 -14.23 18.74 -5.53
N LEU A 375 -15.00 17.86 -4.86
CA LEU A 375 -15.60 16.64 -5.43
C LEU A 375 -16.84 16.93 -6.28
#